data_AF-A0AAE3AFL1-F1
#
_entry.id   AF-A0AAE3AFL1-F1
#
_cell.length_a   1.000
_cell.length_b   1.000
_cell.length_c   1.000
_cell.angle_alpha   90.00
_cell.angle_beta   90.00
_cell.angle_gamma   90.00
#
_symmetry.space_group_name_H-M   'P 1'
#
loop_
_entity.id
_entity.type
_entity.pdbx_description
1 polymer ?
#
loop_
_entity_poly.entity_id
_entity_poly.type
_entity_poly.pdbx_seq_one_letter_code
_entity_poly.pdbx_strand_id
1 'polypeptide(L)'
;MNFMKYPTKNDISISNAVLKLAKLQNAERLELTAATGAVIVTSGRMTAKELLSTVQSLTGRAAELMTLLRLTCGDCTNCSEECAYRDRPITELSRPAVVVPDWARQDAGLAGDAKLDCYVDEDTHELTVVEADYAHDLSDVPPELLFALHQSGCCLSALEDALMEDDVIYDK
;
A
#
# COMPACT_ATOMS: atom_id res chain seq x y z
N MET A 1 4.72 -20.72 4.09
CA MET A 1 4.51 -21.52 2.86
C MET A 1 3.33 -20.93 2.12
N ASN A 2 3.46 -20.68 0.81
CA ASN A 2 2.40 -20.13 -0.03
C ASN A 2 1.80 -21.24 -0.90
N PHE A 3 0.48 -21.22 -1.11
CA PHE A 3 -0.23 -22.16 -1.99
C PHE A 3 -0.87 -21.39 -3.12
N MET A 4 -0.51 -21.71 -4.36
CA MET A 4 -1.13 -21.11 -5.55
C MET A 4 -2.37 -21.91 -5.95
N LYS A 5 -3.48 -21.21 -6.18
CA LYS A 5 -4.71 -21.79 -6.74
C LYS A 5 -5.24 -20.88 -7.82
N TYR A 6 -5.63 -21.47 -8.94
CA TYR A 6 -6.35 -20.77 -9.98
C TYR A 6 -7.85 -20.83 -9.69
N PRO A 7 -8.57 -19.69 -9.74
CA PRO A 7 -10.01 -19.69 -9.54
C PRO A 7 -10.70 -20.61 -10.56
N THR A 8 -11.61 -21.48 -10.10
CA THR A 8 -12.46 -22.27 -11.01
C THR A 8 -13.87 -21.73 -10.95
N LYS A 9 -14.38 -21.16 -12.07
CA LYS A 9 -15.78 -20.75 -12.29
C LYS A 9 -16.47 -19.87 -11.22
N ASN A 10 -15.74 -19.38 -10.22
CA ASN A 10 -16.06 -18.38 -9.17
C ASN A 10 -15.70 -18.82 -7.74
N ASP A 11 -15.23 -20.05 -7.52
CA ASP A 11 -14.90 -20.56 -6.17
C ASP A 11 -13.41 -20.85 -5.98
N ILE A 12 -12.94 -20.60 -4.76
CA ILE A 12 -11.63 -21.06 -4.26
C ILE A 12 -11.89 -22.06 -3.14
N SER A 13 -11.64 -23.34 -3.40
CA SER A 13 -11.65 -24.37 -2.35
C SER A 13 -10.33 -24.34 -1.57
N ILE A 14 -10.34 -24.50 -0.24
CA ILE A 14 -9.13 -24.67 0.58
C ILE A 14 -9.02 -26.15 0.97
N SER A 15 -7.87 -26.79 0.72
CA SER A 15 -7.72 -28.22 1.02
C SER A 15 -7.55 -28.46 2.53
N ASN A 16 -7.95 -29.64 3.00
CA ASN A 16 -7.73 -30.05 4.39
C ASN A 16 -6.26 -30.02 4.82
N ALA A 17 -5.32 -30.19 3.88
CA ALA A 17 -3.88 -30.06 4.17
C ALA A 17 -3.52 -28.61 4.56
N VAL A 18 -4.04 -27.62 3.83
CA VAL A 18 -3.84 -26.20 4.14
C VAL A 18 -4.52 -25.84 5.46
N LEU A 19 -5.75 -26.32 5.69
CA LEU A 19 -6.44 -26.11 6.97
C LEU A 19 -5.67 -26.71 8.15
N LYS A 20 -5.05 -27.89 7.99
CA LYS A 20 -4.20 -28.49 9.01
C LYS A 20 -2.96 -27.64 9.33
N LEU A 21 -2.29 -27.12 8.29
CA LEU A 21 -1.13 -26.24 8.47
C LEU A 21 -1.50 -24.92 9.16
N ALA A 22 -2.67 -24.36 8.80
CA ALA A 22 -3.23 -23.18 9.45
C ALA A 22 -3.83 -23.46 10.84
N LYS A 23 -3.88 -24.73 11.29
CA LYS A 23 -4.52 -25.19 12.53
C LYS A 23 -6.03 -24.87 12.60
N LEU A 24 -6.69 -24.87 11.45
CA LEU A 24 -8.12 -24.58 11.29
C LEU A 24 -8.97 -25.82 10.99
N GLN A 25 -8.38 -27.00 10.84
CA GLN A 25 -9.07 -28.23 10.42
C GLN A 25 -10.18 -28.70 11.37
N ASN A 26 -10.11 -28.29 12.64
CA ASN A 26 -11.07 -28.65 13.68
C ASN A 26 -11.81 -27.42 14.23
N ALA A 27 -11.72 -26.28 13.53
CA ALA A 27 -12.44 -25.07 13.95
C ALA A 27 -13.95 -25.33 13.90
N GLU A 28 -14.64 -25.05 15.00
CA GLU A 28 -16.11 -25.17 15.09
C GLU A 28 -16.81 -24.27 14.06
N ARG A 29 -16.23 -23.09 13.83
CA ARG A 29 -16.67 -22.11 12.85
C ARG A 29 -15.46 -21.46 12.21
N LEU A 30 -15.53 -21.21 10.90
CA LEU A 30 -14.56 -20.37 10.20
C LEU A 30 -15.17 -18.97 9.99
N GLU A 31 -14.32 -17.96 10.10
CA GLU A 31 -14.64 -16.58 9.78
C GLU A 31 -13.88 -16.17 8.52
N LEU A 32 -14.58 -15.52 7.59
CA LEU A 32 -14.03 -14.99 6.34
C LEU A 32 -14.14 -13.47 6.38
N THR A 33 -12.99 -12.80 6.28
CA THR A 33 -12.92 -11.34 6.21
C THR A 33 -12.45 -10.94 4.82
N ALA A 34 -13.27 -10.16 4.10
CA ALA A 34 -12.87 -9.53 2.85
C ALA A 34 -12.11 -8.24 3.13
N ALA A 35 -10.97 -8.06 2.46
CA ALA A 35 -10.16 -6.86 2.48
C ALA A 35 -9.68 -6.55 1.05
N THR A 36 -9.33 -5.29 0.77
CA THR A 36 -8.75 -4.92 -0.53
C THR A 36 -7.50 -5.75 -0.78
N GLY A 37 -7.48 -6.53 -1.87
CA GLY A 37 -6.36 -7.41 -2.22
C GLY A 37 -6.22 -8.71 -1.41
N ALA A 38 -7.13 -9.02 -0.46
CA ALA A 38 -7.02 -10.23 0.36
C ALA A 38 -8.37 -10.78 0.86
N VAL A 39 -8.42 -12.11 1.06
CA VAL A 39 -9.44 -12.77 1.89
C VAL A 39 -8.72 -13.49 3.02
N ILE A 40 -9.09 -13.17 4.25
CA ILE A 40 -8.47 -13.74 5.45
C ILE A 40 -9.44 -14.77 6.05
N VAL A 41 -8.96 -16.00 6.26
CA VAL A 41 -9.74 -17.08 6.87
C VAL A 41 -9.17 -17.37 8.26
N THR A 42 -9.98 -17.24 9.30
CA THR A 42 -9.60 -17.50 10.70
C THR A 42 -10.64 -18.39 11.40
N SER A 43 -10.36 -18.79 12.64
CA SER A 43 -11.36 -19.45 13.49
C SER A 43 -12.36 -18.42 13.99
N GLY A 44 -13.66 -18.65 13.79
CA GLY A 44 -14.72 -17.77 14.29
C GLY A 44 -14.91 -17.83 15.81
N ARG A 45 -14.13 -18.64 16.53
CA ARG A 45 -14.04 -18.66 17.99
C ARG A 45 -12.58 -18.90 18.39
N MET A 46 -12.03 -18.01 19.20
CA MET A 46 -10.64 -18.05 19.64
C MET A 46 -10.56 -17.69 21.13
N THR A 47 -9.64 -18.34 21.84
CA THR A 47 -9.11 -17.87 23.12
C THR A 47 -8.18 -16.68 22.89
N ALA A 48 -7.86 -15.93 23.96
CA ALA A 48 -6.90 -14.81 23.85
C ALA A 48 -5.54 -15.24 23.28
N LYS A 49 -5.07 -16.45 23.63
CA LYS A 49 -3.81 -17.00 23.11
C LYS A 49 -3.88 -17.31 21.61
N GLU A 50 -4.99 -17.88 21.15
CA GLU A 50 -5.21 -18.17 19.73
C GLU A 50 -5.31 -16.88 18.93
N LEU A 51 -6.04 -15.88 19.44
CA LEU A 51 -6.14 -14.57 18.81
C LEU A 51 -4.76 -13.89 18.70
N LEU A 52 -3.95 -13.91 19.76
CA LEU A 52 -2.58 -13.39 19.71
C LEU A 52 -1.70 -14.13 18.68
N SER A 53 -1.89 -15.44 18.54
CA SER A 53 -1.16 -16.24 17.54
C SER A 53 -1.59 -15.88 16.12
N THR A 54 -2.89 -15.61 15.91
CA THR A 54 -3.42 -15.11 14.63
C THR A 54 -2.86 -13.73 14.31
N VAL A 55 -2.88 -12.79 15.28
CA VAL A 55 -2.29 -11.45 15.13
C VAL A 55 -0.82 -11.57 14.74
N GLN A 56 -0.02 -12.35 15.47
CA GLN A 56 1.39 -12.55 15.16
C GLN A 56 1.61 -13.08 13.74
N SER A 57 0.78 -14.03 13.29
CA SER A 57 0.89 -14.62 11.95
C SER A 57 0.55 -13.60 10.85
N LEU A 58 -0.49 -12.79 11.05
CA LEU A 58 -0.90 -11.75 10.11
C LEU A 58 0.13 -10.61 10.06
N THR A 59 0.65 -10.17 11.21
CA THR A 59 1.74 -9.20 11.29
C THR A 59 3.00 -9.71 10.59
N GLY A 60 3.35 -11.00 10.77
CA GLY A 60 4.45 -11.63 10.06
C GLY A 60 4.27 -11.57 8.53
N ARG A 61 3.05 -11.87 8.05
CA ARG A 61 2.76 -11.78 6.60
C ARG A 61 2.82 -10.35 6.09
N ALA A 62 2.29 -9.38 6.84
CA ALA A 62 2.41 -7.97 6.48
C ALA A 62 3.89 -7.55 6.39
N ALA A 63 4.72 -7.95 7.37
CA ALA A 63 6.15 -7.67 7.36
C ALA A 63 6.89 -8.30 6.16
N GLU A 64 6.51 -9.52 5.74
CA GLU A 64 7.04 -10.15 4.52
C GLU A 64 6.74 -9.32 3.26
N LEU A 65 5.51 -8.83 3.12
CA LEU A 65 5.10 -7.99 1.99
C LEU A 65 5.81 -6.63 2.01
N MET A 66 5.92 -6.01 3.19
CA MET A 66 6.68 -4.77 3.39
C MET A 66 8.16 -4.93 3.02
N THR A 67 8.75 -6.08 3.38
CA THR A 67 10.14 -6.39 3.02
C THR A 67 10.29 -6.49 1.51
N LEU A 68 9.32 -7.07 0.82
CA LEU A 68 9.36 -7.16 -0.64
C LEU A 68 9.25 -5.78 -1.30
N LEU A 69 8.36 -4.90 -0.80
CA LEU A 69 8.32 -3.50 -1.25
C LEU A 69 9.68 -2.83 -1.11
N ARG A 70 10.32 -2.94 0.07
CA ARG A 70 11.68 -2.42 0.29
C ARG A 70 12.71 -3.01 -0.68
N LEU A 71 12.65 -4.31 -0.94
CA LEU A 71 13.62 -4.96 -1.83
C LEU A 71 13.44 -4.51 -3.28
N THR A 72 12.20 -4.29 -3.73
CA THR A 72 11.91 -3.83 -5.09
C THR A 72 12.23 -2.35 -5.25
N CYS A 73 11.80 -1.50 -4.32
CA CYS A 73 12.06 -0.06 -4.36
C CYS A 73 13.52 0.29 -3.96
N GLY A 74 14.25 -0.63 -3.34
CA GLY A 74 15.62 -0.45 -2.91
C GLY A 74 15.76 0.13 -1.49
N ASP A 75 17.01 0.13 -1.02
CA ASP A 75 17.36 0.60 0.33
C ASP A 75 17.71 2.10 0.33
N CYS A 76 16.93 2.88 1.08
CA CYS A 76 17.11 4.33 1.18
C CYS A 76 18.44 4.74 1.84
N THR A 77 19.06 3.86 2.63
CA THR A 77 20.39 4.12 3.21
C THR A 77 21.49 4.20 2.14
N ASN A 78 21.30 3.50 1.02
CA ASN A 78 22.24 3.43 -0.10
C ASN A 78 21.70 4.13 -1.37
N CYS A 79 20.63 4.92 -1.27
CA CYS A 79 20.21 5.73 -2.40
C CYS A 79 21.33 6.66 -2.86
N SER A 80 21.36 7.01 -4.15
CA SER A 80 22.14 8.14 -4.66
C SER A 80 21.79 9.41 -3.88
N GLU A 81 22.69 10.40 -3.86
CA GLU A 81 22.51 11.67 -3.14
C GLU A 81 21.20 12.44 -3.50
N GLU A 82 20.48 12.01 -4.53
CA GLU A 82 19.26 12.63 -5.08
C GLU A 82 17.92 12.05 -4.57
N CYS A 83 17.91 11.18 -3.55
CA CYS A 83 16.64 10.69 -2.99
C CYS A 83 15.87 11.82 -2.28
N ALA A 84 14.81 12.32 -2.94
CA ALA A 84 14.01 13.46 -2.52
C ALA A 84 13.38 13.34 -1.13
N TYR A 85 13.28 12.12 -0.60
CA TYR A 85 12.52 11.78 0.60
C TYR A 85 13.35 11.26 1.78
N ARG A 86 14.65 11.03 1.61
CA ARG A 86 15.51 10.39 2.63
C ARG A 86 15.51 11.14 3.96
N ASP A 87 15.69 12.44 3.91
CA ASP A 87 15.89 13.29 5.09
C ASP A 87 14.63 14.12 5.42
N ARG A 88 13.52 13.85 4.73
CA ARG A 88 12.26 14.59 4.95
C ARG A 88 11.51 13.99 6.14
N PRO A 89 10.93 14.83 7.01
CA PRO A 89 10.06 14.34 8.07
C PRO A 89 8.81 13.72 7.46
N ILE A 90 8.26 12.69 8.11
CA ILE A 90 7.06 11.98 7.62
C ILE A 90 5.87 12.89 7.38
N THR A 91 5.76 13.99 8.14
CA THR A 91 4.71 15.00 7.99
C THR A 91 4.81 15.77 6.68
N GLU A 92 5.99 15.87 6.08
CA GLU A 92 6.20 16.45 4.74
C GLU A 92 6.01 15.42 3.62
N LEU A 93 6.15 14.13 3.94
CA LEU A 93 5.90 13.01 3.03
C LEU A 93 4.41 12.75 2.86
N SER A 94 3.62 12.89 3.93
CA SER A 94 2.17 12.89 3.87
C SER A 94 1.67 14.22 3.31
N ARG A 95 1.83 14.43 2.00
CA ARG A 95 1.31 15.63 1.32
C ARG A 95 -0.20 15.52 1.22
N PRO A 96 -0.99 16.42 1.83
CA PRO A 96 -2.42 16.44 1.57
C PRO A 96 -2.66 16.75 0.08
N ALA A 97 -3.65 16.08 -0.52
CA ALA A 97 -4.05 16.36 -1.88
C ALA A 97 -4.40 17.84 -2.07
N VAL A 98 -4.07 18.38 -3.23
CA VAL A 98 -4.38 19.76 -3.59
C VAL A 98 -5.89 19.91 -3.77
N VAL A 99 -6.51 20.78 -2.97
CA VAL A 99 -7.96 21.03 -3.04
C VAL A 99 -8.20 22.37 -3.75
N VAL A 100 -8.73 22.29 -4.97
CA VAL A 100 -9.16 23.44 -5.77
C VAL A 100 -10.69 23.53 -5.73
N PRO A 101 -11.28 24.70 -5.43
CA PRO A 101 -12.73 24.91 -5.47
C PRO A 101 -13.34 24.58 -6.85
N ASP A 102 -14.58 24.08 -6.87
CA ASP A 102 -15.26 23.66 -8.10
C ASP A 102 -15.32 24.73 -9.19
N TRP A 103 -15.56 25.99 -8.80
CA TRP A 103 -15.60 27.11 -9.75
C TRP A 103 -14.26 27.31 -10.45
N ALA A 104 -13.15 27.16 -9.72
CA ALA A 104 -11.81 27.33 -10.26
C ALA A 104 -11.42 26.12 -11.12
N ARG A 105 -11.83 24.90 -10.72
CA ARG A 105 -11.69 23.70 -11.57
C ARG A 105 -12.42 23.88 -12.89
N GLN A 106 -13.67 24.34 -12.86
CA GLN A 106 -14.47 24.56 -14.06
C GLN A 106 -13.85 25.60 -14.99
N ASP A 107 -13.45 26.76 -14.45
CA ASP A 107 -12.83 27.83 -15.24
C ASP A 107 -11.47 27.41 -15.83
N ALA A 108 -10.73 26.55 -15.13
CA ALA A 108 -9.47 25.96 -15.60
C ALA A 108 -9.66 24.75 -16.54
N GLY A 109 -10.88 24.26 -16.72
CA GLY A 109 -11.18 23.08 -17.54
C GLY A 109 -10.73 21.74 -16.92
N LEU A 110 -10.52 21.69 -15.60
CA LEU A 110 -10.14 20.48 -14.87
C LEU A 110 -11.38 19.60 -14.60
N ALA A 111 -11.24 18.28 -14.76
CA ALA A 111 -12.32 17.37 -14.40
C ALA A 111 -12.60 17.40 -12.88
N GLY A 112 -13.85 17.13 -12.50
CA GLY A 112 -14.30 17.23 -11.11
C GLY A 112 -13.59 16.25 -10.17
N ASP A 113 -13.24 15.08 -10.68
CA ASP A 113 -12.54 13.99 -9.99
C ASP A 113 -11.08 13.82 -10.43
N ALA A 114 -10.55 14.72 -11.26
CA ALA A 114 -9.14 14.69 -11.66
C ALA A 114 -8.22 14.76 -10.43
N LYS A 115 -7.22 13.86 -10.41
CA LYS A 115 -6.06 13.96 -9.53
C LYS A 115 -5.25 15.19 -9.96
N LEU A 116 -4.86 16.00 -8.98
CA LEU A 116 -4.17 17.26 -9.24
C LEU A 116 -2.74 17.20 -8.74
N ASP A 117 -1.82 17.70 -9.56
CA ASP A 117 -0.43 17.97 -9.17
C ASP A 117 -0.24 19.49 -8.98
N CYS A 118 0.75 19.87 -8.18
CA CYS A 118 1.06 21.26 -7.89
C CYS A 118 2.57 21.50 -7.94
N TYR A 119 2.96 22.40 -8.84
CA TYR A 119 4.33 22.87 -8.98
C TYR A 119 4.49 24.25 -8.35
N VAL A 120 5.61 24.43 -7.66
CA VAL A 120 6.03 25.74 -7.16
C VAL A 120 7.14 26.24 -8.07
N ASP A 121 6.94 27.39 -8.68
CA ASP A 121 8.04 28.12 -9.31
C ASP A 121 8.80 28.89 -8.21
N GLU A 122 10.03 28.48 -7.91
CA GLU A 122 10.80 29.03 -6.79
C GLU A 122 11.23 30.49 -6.99
N ASP A 123 11.34 30.94 -8.25
CA ASP A 123 11.80 32.29 -8.60
C ASP A 123 10.65 33.31 -8.53
N THR A 124 9.46 32.91 -8.99
CA THR A 124 8.26 33.76 -9.03
C THR A 124 7.35 33.57 -7.82
N HIS A 125 7.53 32.47 -7.09
CA HIS A 125 6.64 32.01 -6.01
C HIS A 125 5.19 31.75 -6.47
N GLU A 126 4.98 31.47 -7.75
CA GLU A 126 3.69 31.09 -8.30
C GLU A 126 3.43 29.59 -8.09
N LEU A 127 2.18 29.25 -7.76
CA LEU A 127 1.71 27.88 -7.69
C LEU A 127 0.94 27.55 -8.96
N THR A 128 1.38 26.52 -9.67
CA THR A 128 0.68 26.01 -10.85
C THR A 128 0.06 24.66 -10.51
N VAL A 129 -1.28 24.61 -10.57
CA VAL A 129 -2.04 23.38 -10.34
C VAL A 129 -2.54 22.85 -11.67
N VAL A 130 -2.25 21.58 -11.94
CA VAL A 130 -2.65 20.90 -13.19
C VAL A 130 -3.28 19.55 -12.88
N GLU A 131 -3.95 18.98 -13.87
CA GLU A 131 -4.29 17.56 -13.84
C GLU A 131 -3.00 16.73 -13.93
N ALA A 132 -2.85 15.79 -13.00
CA ALA A 132 -1.73 14.86 -12.99
C ALA A 132 -1.82 13.90 -14.19
N ASP A 133 -0.68 13.53 -14.76
CA ASP A 133 -0.59 12.53 -15.84
C ASP A 133 -0.50 11.08 -15.31
N TYR A 134 -0.54 10.91 -13.99
CA TYR A 134 -0.55 9.64 -13.27
C TYR A 134 -1.80 9.50 -12.38
N ALA A 135 -2.19 8.26 -12.10
CA ALA A 135 -3.34 7.95 -11.25
C ALA A 135 -2.99 7.88 -9.76
N HIS A 136 -1.75 7.47 -9.43
CA HIS A 136 -1.33 7.17 -8.07
C HIS A 136 0.04 7.77 -7.74
N ASP A 137 0.22 8.22 -6.50
CA ASP A 137 1.48 8.72 -5.96
C ASP A 137 1.57 8.46 -4.44
N LEU A 138 2.60 8.97 -3.76
CA LEU A 138 2.73 8.75 -2.32
C LEU A 138 1.59 9.37 -1.49
N SER A 139 0.87 10.37 -1.99
CA SER A 139 -0.26 10.99 -1.27
C SER A 139 -1.46 10.03 -1.12
N ASP A 140 -1.53 8.99 -1.95
CA ASP A 140 -2.55 7.95 -1.85
C ASP A 140 -2.22 6.88 -0.79
N VAL A 141 -0.98 6.86 -0.29
CA VAL A 141 -0.54 5.87 0.69
C VAL A 141 -0.88 6.32 2.11
N PRO A 142 -1.55 5.48 2.94
CA PRO A 142 -1.88 5.84 4.32
C PRO A 142 -0.63 6.28 5.12
N PRO A 143 -0.72 7.36 5.92
CA PRO A 143 0.43 7.89 6.66
C PRO A 143 1.14 6.87 7.55
N GLU A 144 0.40 5.95 8.17
CA GLU A 144 0.96 4.89 9.02
C GLU A 144 1.78 3.89 8.20
N LEU A 145 1.36 3.61 6.97
CA LEU A 145 2.06 2.71 6.05
C LEU A 145 3.31 3.39 5.47
N LEU A 146 3.19 4.65 5.06
CA LEU A 146 4.35 5.47 4.66
C LEU A 146 5.40 5.52 5.77
N PHE A 147 4.97 5.73 7.02
CA PHE A 147 5.86 5.76 8.17
C PHE A 147 6.59 4.44 8.35
N ALA A 148 5.86 3.31 8.29
CA ALA A 148 6.45 1.99 8.40
C ALA A 148 7.44 1.70 7.25
N LEU A 149 7.12 2.10 6.01
CA LEU A 149 8.00 1.96 4.84
C LEU A 149 9.29 2.78 5.03
N HIS A 150 9.15 4.04 5.43
CA HIS A 150 10.28 4.92 5.72
C HIS A 150 11.19 4.34 6.81
N GLN A 151 10.62 3.92 7.94
CA GLN A 151 11.36 3.30 9.04
C GLN A 151 12.01 1.97 8.64
N SER A 152 11.39 1.24 7.71
CA SER A 152 11.98 0.02 7.19
C SER A 152 13.20 0.28 6.31
N GLY A 153 13.47 1.52 5.89
CA GLY A 153 14.53 1.87 4.95
C GLY A 153 14.13 1.65 3.48
N CYS A 154 12.83 1.60 3.17
CA CYS A 154 12.34 1.58 1.79
C CYS A 154 12.64 2.92 1.11
N CYS A 155 13.15 2.91 -0.11
CA CYS A 155 13.27 4.13 -0.91
C CYS A 155 11.87 4.62 -1.34
N LEU A 156 11.42 5.73 -0.75
CA LEU A 156 10.12 6.29 -1.08
C LEU A 156 10.09 6.95 -2.46
N SER A 157 11.21 7.44 -2.98
CA SER A 157 11.26 8.04 -4.32
C SER A 157 10.99 6.98 -5.38
N ALA A 158 11.67 5.83 -5.28
CA ALA A 158 11.43 4.71 -6.18
C ALA A 158 10.03 4.08 -5.99
N LEU A 159 9.45 4.18 -4.78
CA LEU A 159 8.06 3.79 -4.57
C LEU A 159 7.09 4.76 -5.25
N GLU A 160 7.37 6.06 -5.21
CA GLU A 160 6.57 7.05 -5.93
C GLU A 160 6.60 6.82 -7.43
N ASP A 161 7.79 6.61 -8.00
CA ASP A 161 7.95 6.29 -9.43
C ASP A 161 7.13 5.04 -9.79
N ALA A 162 7.23 3.97 -8.98
CA ALA A 162 6.47 2.74 -9.20
C ALA A 162 4.95 2.94 -9.10
N LEU A 163 4.48 3.86 -8.25
CA LEU A 163 3.05 4.20 -8.15
C LEU A 163 2.60 5.01 -9.36
N MET A 164 3.40 5.98 -9.80
CA MET A 164 3.10 6.82 -10.95
C MET A 164 3.11 6.05 -12.27
N GLU A 165 3.98 5.04 -12.40
CA GLU A 165 4.12 4.19 -13.59
C GLU A 165 3.19 2.96 -13.60
N ASP A 166 2.37 2.76 -12.56
CA ASP A 166 1.52 1.57 -12.36
C ASP A 166 2.31 0.24 -12.43
N ASP A 167 3.51 0.23 -11.85
CA ASP A 167 4.44 -0.89 -11.94
C ASP A 167 3.93 -2.17 -11.25
N VAL A 168 4.08 -3.31 -11.92
CA VAL A 168 3.83 -4.63 -11.32
C VAL A 168 5.05 -5.07 -10.51
N ILE A 169 5.07 -4.72 -9.23
CA ILE A 169 6.17 -5.03 -8.30
C ILE A 169 6.03 -6.36 -7.55
N TYR A 170 4.92 -7.08 -7.78
CA TYR A 170 4.65 -8.41 -7.21
C TYR A 170 4.12 -9.38 -8.29
N ASP A 171 5.00 -10.23 -8.79
CA ASP A 171 4.63 -11.30 -9.74
C ASP A 171 5.23 -12.64 -9.26
N LYS A 172 4.36 -13.59 -8.88
CA LYS A 172 4.73 -14.90 -8.34
C LYS A 172 3.75 -15.98 -8.78
#